data_AF-A0A4Y8C8K9-F1
#
_entry.id   AF-A0A4Y8C8K9-F1
#
_cell.length_a   1.000
_cell.length_b   1.000
_cell.length_c   1.000
_cell.angle_alpha   90.00
_cell.angle_beta   90.00
_cell.angle_gamma   90.00
#
_symmetry.space_group_name_H-M   'P 1'
#
loop_
_entity.id
_entity.type
_entity.pdbx_description
1 polymer ?
#
loop_
_entity_poly.entity_id
_entity_poly.type
_entity_poly.pdbx_seq_one_letter_code
_entity_poly.pdbx_strand_id
1 'polypeptide(L)'
;MMKRFRLGFYLSFLTLLLSACSVSQMNSLASSKEPAVNESLPKVESLKSLSDMSNIAFEWEPLYNENIKGFYLYRSSDENPDFKLVGTIKDKFQTHYVDTKLEPGT
;
A
#
# COMPACT_ATOMS: atom_id res chain seq x y z
N MET A 1 19.97 -48.97 -34.63
CA MET A 1 20.10 -47.54 -34.97
C MET A 1 18.81 -46.71 -34.67
N MET A 2 17.95 -47.11 -33.71
CA MET A 2 16.71 -46.37 -33.40
C MET A 2 16.58 -45.84 -31.95
N LYS A 3 17.45 -46.27 -31.02
CA LYS A 3 17.42 -45.78 -29.62
C LYS A 3 17.88 -44.32 -29.47
N ARG A 4 18.83 -43.88 -30.32
CA ARG A 4 19.35 -42.50 -30.32
C ARG A 4 18.32 -41.50 -30.87
N PHE A 5 17.50 -41.96 -31.82
CA PHE A 5 16.39 -41.20 -32.38
C PHE A 5 15.23 -41.08 -31.38
N ARG A 6 14.92 -42.18 -30.68
CA ARG A 6 13.93 -42.18 -29.57
C ARG A 6 14.37 -41.29 -28.42
N LEU A 7 15.65 -41.32 -28.02
CA LEU A 7 16.19 -40.46 -26.97
C LEU A 7 16.13 -38.98 -27.35
N GLY A 8 16.43 -38.64 -28.62
CA GLY A 8 16.26 -37.27 -29.14
C GLY A 8 14.80 -36.82 -29.12
N PHE A 9 13.86 -37.71 -29.44
CA PHE A 9 12.42 -37.42 -29.39
C PHE A 9 11.94 -37.18 -27.95
N TYR A 10 12.39 -37.99 -26.98
CA TYR A 10 12.08 -37.79 -25.56
C TYR A 10 12.71 -36.52 -24.98
N LEU A 11 13.94 -36.18 -25.41
CA LEU A 11 14.62 -34.96 -24.96
C LEU A 11 13.94 -33.69 -25.49
N SER A 12 13.46 -33.72 -26.74
CA SER A 12 12.67 -32.63 -27.32
C SER A 12 11.29 -32.48 -26.67
N PHE A 13 10.61 -33.60 -26.36
CA PHE A 13 9.33 -33.57 -25.65
C PHE A 13 9.47 -33.05 -24.20
N LEU A 14 10.59 -33.33 -23.54
CA LEU A 14 10.89 -32.80 -22.21
C LEU A 14 11.11 -31.27 -22.23
N THR A 15 11.74 -30.72 -23.28
CA THR A 15 11.92 -29.26 -23.41
C THR A 15 10.63 -28.47 -23.60
N LEU A 16 9.58 -29.07 -24.20
CA LEU A 16 8.25 -28.43 -24.31
C LEU A 16 7.54 -28.31 -22.95
N LEU A 17 7.83 -29.20 -22.00
CA LEU A 17 7.20 -29.18 -20.67
C LEU A 17 7.83 -28.13 -19.72
N LEU A 18 9.01 -27.58 -20.07
CA LEU A 18 9.72 -26.58 -19.26
C LEU A 18 9.56 -25.13 -19.74
N SER A 19 8.79 -24.86 -20.81
CA SER A 19 8.48 -23.49 -21.24
C SER A 19 7.39 -22.78 -20.41
N ALA A 20 7.01 -23.32 -19.25
CA ALA A 20 6.09 -22.67 -18.32
C ALA A 20 6.83 -21.80 -17.28
N CYS A 21 7.77 -20.95 -17.72
CA CYS A 21 8.35 -19.91 -16.88
C CYS A 21 8.73 -18.68 -17.71
N SER A 22 7.74 -17.98 -18.22
CA SER A 22 7.82 -16.53 -18.40
C SER A 22 6.42 -15.89 -18.40
N VAL A 23 5.63 -16.15 -17.35
CA VAL A 23 4.63 -15.17 -16.89
C VAL A 23 5.37 -14.24 -15.94
N SER A 24 6.26 -13.44 -16.50
CA SER A 24 6.98 -12.38 -15.79
C SER A 24 6.75 -11.07 -16.51
N GLN A 25 5.51 -10.80 -16.91
CA GLN A 25 5.07 -9.50 -17.43
C GLN A 25 3.54 -9.40 -17.41
N MET A 26 2.94 -9.65 -16.25
CA MET A 26 1.60 -9.17 -15.96
C MET A 26 1.61 -8.64 -14.53
N ASN A 27 2.09 -7.41 -14.38
CA ASN A 27 1.79 -6.48 -13.29
C ASN A 27 2.46 -5.13 -13.59
N SER A 28 2.19 -4.55 -14.76
CA SER A 28 2.50 -3.13 -15.02
C SER A 28 1.29 -2.35 -15.54
N LEU A 29 0.11 -2.86 -15.24
CA LEU A 29 -1.15 -2.12 -15.27
C LEU A 29 -1.77 -2.17 -13.86
N ALA A 30 -0.92 -2.02 -12.83
CA ALA A 30 -1.37 -1.25 -11.67
C ALA A 30 -1.54 0.17 -12.21
N SER A 31 -2.69 0.41 -12.84
CA SER A 31 -3.24 1.75 -12.96
C SER A 31 -3.05 2.35 -11.58
N SER A 32 -2.15 3.32 -11.48
CA SER A 32 -2.19 4.33 -10.43
C SER A 32 -3.52 5.03 -10.61
N LYS A 33 -4.61 4.35 -10.25
CA LYS A 33 -5.91 4.94 -10.08
C LYS A 33 -5.71 5.75 -8.81
N GLU A 34 -5.31 7.01 -9.01
CA GLU A 34 -5.29 7.98 -7.94
C GLU A 34 -6.59 7.81 -7.14
N PRO A 35 -6.51 7.86 -5.80
CA PRO A 35 -7.69 7.75 -4.97
C PRO A 35 -8.76 8.71 -5.50
N ALA A 36 -9.90 8.18 -5.93
CA ALA A 36 -10.98 9.02 -6.44
C ALA A 36 -11.46 9.90 -5.28
N VAL A 37 -11.15 11.20 -5.35
CA VAL A 37 -11.54 12.17 -4.34
C VAL A 37 -13.05 12.37 -4.43
N ASN A 38 -13.75 12.08 -3.33
CA ASN A 38 -15.16 12.38 -3.20
C ASN A 38 -15.31 13.75 -2.53
N GLU A 39 -15.59 14.78 -3.32
CA GLU A 39 -15.78 16.16 -2.85
C GLU A 39 -16.95 16.32 -1.87
N SER A 40 -17.84 15.33 -1.75
CA SER A 40 -18.93 15.34 -0.77
C SER A 40 -18.48 14.92 0.64
N LEU A 41 -17.27 14.38 0.82
CA LEU A 41 -16.75 14.04 2.13
C LEU A 41 -16.24 15.31 2.85
N PRO A 42 -16.51 15.46 4.16
CA PRO A 42 -15.96 16.56 4.92
C PRO A 42 -14.44 16.41 5.04
N LYS A 43 -13.75 17.55 5.09
CA LYS A 43 -12.31 17.60 5.32
C LYS A 43 -12.03 17.62 6.82
N VAL A 44 -10.90 17.04 7.21
CA VAL A 44 -10.39 17.19 8.58
C VAL A 44 -9.82 18.60 8.69
N GLU A 45 -10.53 19.47 9.39
CA GLU A 45 -10.09 20.83 9.68
C GLU A 45 -9.28 20.85 11.00
N SER A 46 -8.32 21.77 11.13
CA SER A 46 -7.59 22.04 12.38
C SER A 46 -6.86 20.83 12.99
N LEU A 47 -6.13 20.06 12.17
CA LEU A 47 -5.27 18.97 12.66
C LEU A 47 -4.19 19.52 13.60
N LYS A 48 -4.26 19.14 14.87
CA LYS A 48 -3.26 19.45 15.90
C LYS A 48 -2.29 18.28 16.03
N SER A 49 -1.05 18.58 16.41
CA SER A 49 -0.04 17.55 16.66
C SER A 49 0.77 17.83 17.91
N LEU A 50 1.14 16.76 18.61
CA LEU A 50 2.05 16.78 19.75
C LEU A 50 3.15 15.75 19.52
N SER A 51 4.39 16.22 19.37
CA SER A 51 5.54 15.36 19.10
C SER A 51 6.23 14.91 20.39
N ASP A 52 6.75 13.69 20.35
CA ASP A 52 7.61 13.05 21.33
C ASP A 52 8.87 12.50 20.60
N MET A 53 9.83 11.91 21.32
CA MET A 53 11.11 11.44 20.77
C MET A 53 10.98 10.48 19.58
N SER A 54 9.97 9.62 19.58
CA SER A 54 9.77 8.61 18.52
C SER A 54 8.30 8.44 18.12
N ASN A 55 7.45 9.41 18.51
CA ASN A 55 6.02 9.36 18.30
C ASN A 55 5.48 10.76 17.99
N ILE A 56 4.36 10.82 17.27
CA ILE A 56 3.58 12.05 17.12
C ILE A 56 2.10 11.72 17.32
N ALA A 57 1.48 12.40 18.26
CA ALA A 57 0.04 12.34 18.47
C ALA A 57 -0.63 13.38 17.58
N PHE A 58 -1.74 13.00 16.95
CA PHE A 58 -2.61 13.85 16.19
C PHE A 58 -3.97 13.95 16.85
N GLU A 59 -4.57 15.14 16.83
CA GLU A 59 -5.93 15.40 17.31
C GLU A 59 -6.69 16.26 16.30
N TRP A 60 -7.99 16.00 16.13
CA TRP A 60 -8.87 16.76 15.24
C TRP A 60 -10.29 16.86 15.80
N GLU A 61 -11.07 17.80 15.24
CA GLU A 61 -12.47 17.98 15.63
C GLU A 61 -13.35 16.79 15.17
N PRO A 62 -14.33 16.35 15.97
CA PRO A 62 -15.21 15.25 15.60
C PRO A 62 -15.96 15.51 14.28
N LEU A 63 -15.99 14.51 13.39
CA LEU A 63 -16.76 14.55 12.15
C LEU A 63 -17.95 13.58 12.21
N TYR A 64 -19.16 14.11 12.20
CA TYR A 64 -20.40 13.32 12.35
C TYR A 64 -21.05 12.91 11.01
N ASN A 65 -20.37 13.04 9.88
CA ASN A 65 -20.95 12.71 8.58
C ASN A 65 -21.15 11.20 8.42
N GLU A 66 -22.37 10.79 8.05
CA GLU A 66 -22.74 9.38 7.94
C GLU A 66 -21.98 8.60 6.84
N ASN A 67 -21.40 9.31 5.88
CA ASN A 67 -20.62 8.70 4.81
C ASN A 67 -19.16 8.39 5.22
N ILE A 68 -18.75 8.76 6.44
CA ILE A 68 -17.42 8.44 6.97
C ILE A 68 -17.45 7.05 7.60
N LYS A 69 -16.52 6.19 7.17
CA LYS A 69 -16.29 4.87 7.77
C LYS A 69 -15.12 4.83 8.74
N GLY A 70 -14.29 5.87 8.75
CA GLY A 70 -13.02 5.90 9.45
C GLY A 70 -12.03 6.80 8.71
N PHE A 71 -10.77 6.72 9.12
CA PHE A 71 -9.68 7.57 8.65
C PHE A 71 -8.45 6.76 8.25
N TYR A 72 -7.70 7.29 7.30
CA TYR A 72 -6.38 6.79 6.94
C TYR A 72 -5.35 7.86 7.28
N LEU A 73 -4.26 7.47 7.93
CA LEU A 73 -3.12 8.33 8.17
C LEU A 73 -2.01 7.96 7.17
N TYR A 74 -1.60 8.94 6.38
CA TYR A 74 -0.48 8.83 5.45
C TYR A 74 0.68 9.70 5.94
N ARG A 75 1.90 9.18 5.81
CA ARG A 75 3.14 9.88 6.19
C ARG A 75 4.18 9.73 5.09
N SER A 76 4.95 10.78 4.84
CA SER A 76 6.18 10.78 4.03
C SER A 76 7.36 11.27 4.89
N SER A 77 8.57 11.13 4.36
CA SER A 77 9.78 11.70 4.94
C SER A 77 10.70 12.25 3.85
N ASP A 78 11.74 12.98 4.23
CA ASP A 78 12.74 13.48 3.27
C ASP A 78 13.46 12.34 2.53
N GLU A 79 13.67 11.20 3.21
CA GLU A 79 14.25 10.00 2.60
C GLU A 79 13.27 9.28 1.66
N ASN A 80 11.98 9.31 1.99
CA ASN A 80 10.91 8.64 1.25
C ASN A 80 9.77 9.65 1.00
N PRO A 81 9.86 10.47 -0.07
CA PRO A 81 8.92 11.57 -0.31
C PRO A 81 7.51 11.09 -0.65
N ASP A 82 7.36 9.83 -1.06
CA ASP A 82 6.06 9.21 -1.30
C ASP A 82 5.30 9.00 0.01
N PHE A 83 4.06 9.48 0.08
CA PHE A 83 3.15 9.18 1.18
C PHE A 83 2.87 7.67 1.27
N LYS A 84 3.14 7.10 2.44
CA LYS A 84 2.82 5.70 2.79
C LYS A 84 1.71 5.67 3.83
N LEU A 85 0.81 4.70 3.72
CA LEU A 85 -0.22 4.45 4.72
C LEU A 85 0.43 3.91 5.99
N VAL A 86 0.31 4.65 7.09
CA VAL A 86 0.88 4.28 8.40
C VAL A 86 -0.18 4.00 9.46
N GLY A 87 -1.44 4.39 9.21
CA GLY A 87 -2.54 4.16 10.13
C GLY A 87 -3.88 3.93 9.44
N THR A 88 -4.67 2.98 9.96
CA THR A 88 -6.06 2.77 9.57
C THR A 88 -6.93 2.83 10.82
N ILE A 89 -7.79 3.84 10.89
CA ILE A 89 -8.69 4.10 12.01
C ILE A 89 -10.10 3.73 11.53
N LYS A 90 -10.67 2.67 12.09
CA LYS A 90 -11.99 2.16 11.65
C LYS A 90 -13.17 2.80 12.37
N ASP A 91 -12.91 3.51 13.46
CA ASP A 91 -13.94 4.24 14.18
C ASP A 91 -14.06 5.65 13.59
N LYS A 92 -15.25 5.97 13.05
CA LYS A 92 -15.54 7.30 12.49
C LYS A 92 -15.62 8.39 13.56
N PHE A 93 -15.81 8.02 14.82
CA PHE A 93 -15.87 8.96 15.95
C PHE A 93 -14.51 9.18 16.62
N GLN A 94 -13.46 8.48 16.18
CA GLN A 94 -12.11 8.72 16.66
C GLN A 94 -11.67 10.16 16.32
N THR A 95 -11.13 10.85 17.31
CA THR A 95 -10.64 12.24 17.20
C THR A 95 -9.14 12.38 17.40
N HIS A 96 -8.44 11.25 17.58
CA HIS A 96 -7.01 11.24 17.84
C HIS A 96 -6.36 9.96 17.32
N TYR A 97 -5.06 10.04 17.01
CA TYR A 97 -4.23 8.90 16.64
C TYR A 97 -2.77 9.16 17.03
N VAL A 98 -2.07 8.12 17.51
CA VAL A 98 -0.64 8.21 17.78
C VAL A 98 0.12 7.42 16.74
N ASP A 99 0.92 8.13 15.97
CA ASP A 99 1.86 7.54 15.05
C ASP A 99 3.19 7.29 15.77
N THR A 100 3.74 6.09 15.61
CA THR A 100 4.83 5.57 16.45
C THR A 100 5.98 5.06 15.60
N LYS A 101 7.11 4.75 16.26
CA LYS A 101 8.33 4.24 15.62
C LYS A 101 8.87 5.24 14.58
N LEU A 102 8.85 6.52 14.95
CA LEU A 102 9.55 7.57 14.23
C LEU A 102 11.04 7.52 14.55
N GLU A 103 11.84 7.90 13.56
CA GLU A 103 13.24 8.19 13.80
C GLU A 103 13.35 9.50 14.61
N PRO A 104 14.18 9.54 15.67
CA PRO A 104 14.35 10.76 16.44
C PRO A 104 14.93 11.91 15.63
N GLY A 105 14.35 13.10 15.78
CA GLY A 105 14.88 14.33 15.18
C GLY A 105 14.55 14.54 13.69
N THR A 106 13.58 13.80 13.16
CA THR A 106 12.99 13.99 11.83
C THR A 106 11.61 14.62 11.90
#